data_AF-A0A820U406-F1
#
_entry.id   AF-A0A820U406-F1
#
_cell.length_a   1.000
_cell.length_b   1.000
_cell.length_c   1.000
_cell.angle_alpha   90.00
_cell.angle_beta   90.00
_cell.angle_gamma   90.00
#
_symmetry.space_group_name_H-M   'P 1'
#
loop_
_entity.id
_entity.type
_entity.pdbx_description
1 polymer ?
#
loop_
_entity_poly.entity_id
_entity_poly.type
_entity_poly.pdbx_seq_one_letter_code
_entity_poly.pdbx_strand_id
1 'polypeptide(L)'
;MSLDIPVIDFYPFLNGTDEDREKISLEIGKACRNVGFFYLSNHDIPSSLIERVYQQAEHFFSQSIEEKMKLYIGSCPYGNNRGYTPMFEEKLSPKGDLKEGFDLAMELPADDKDRIERGAILYGPNFWPDNLHGKSFFFNYLFN
;
A
#
# COMPACT_ATOMS: atom_id res chain seq x y z
N MET A 1 -16.30 -28.51 -2.92
CA MET A 1 -16.67 -27.29 -3.67
C MET A 1 -15.40 -26.47 -3.81
N SER A 2 -14.95 -26.21 -5.03
CA SER A 2 -13.87 -25.25 -5.25
C SER A 2 -14.40 -23.87 -4.88
N LEU A 3 -13.74 -23.15 -3.98
CA LEU A 3 -13.97 -21.71 -3.83
C LEU A 3 -13.19 -21.03 -4.95
N ASP A 4 -13.81 -20.91 -6.13
CA ASP A 4 -13.22 -20.14 -7.22
C ASP A 4 -13.30 -18.65 -6.84
N ILE A 5 -12.15 -17.99 -6.79
CA ILE A 5 -12.07 -16.55 -6.51
C ILE A 5 -12.50 -15.80 -7.78
N PRO A 6 -13.54 -14.95 -7.75
CA PRO A 6 -14.01 -14.24 -8.92
C PRO A 6 -12.94 -13.30 -9.48
N VAL A 7 -12.87 -13.21 -10.81
CA VAL A 7 -12.13 -12.15 -11.52
C VAL A 7 -13.17 -11.20 -12.10
N ILE A 8 -13.10 -9.93 -11.71
CA ILE A 8 -14.05 -8.88 -12.13
C ILE A 8 -13.35 -7.94 -13.11
N ASP A 9 -13.92 -7.79 -14.30
CA ASP A 9 -13.47 -6.81 -15.29
C ASP A 9 -13.92 -5.41 -14.87
N PHE A 10 -12.95 -4.55 -14.55
CA PHE A 10 -13.22 -3.21 -14.03
C PHE A 10 -13.35 -2.15 -15.13
N TYR A 11 -13.04 -2.49 -16.39
CA TYR A 11 -13.09 -1.53 -17.49
C TYR A 11 -14.45 -0.84 -17.65
N PRO A 12 -15.61 -1.55 -17.60
CA PRO A 12 -16.91 -0.90 -17.72
C PRO A 12 -17.22 0.06 -16.56
N PHE A 13 -16.68 -0.19 -15.37
CA PHE A 13 -16.85 0.72 -14.25
C PHE A 13 -16.13 2.06 -14.50
N LEU A 14 -14.93 2.01 -15.08
CA LEU A 14 -14.11 3.19 -15.36
C LEU A 14 -14.61 3.97 -16.59
N ASN A 15 -15.03 3.27 -17.64
CA ASN A 15 -15.24 3.87 -18.97
C ASN A 15 -16.67 3.73 -19.52
N GLY A 16 -17.57 3.08 -18.78
CA GLY A 16 -18.94 2.78 -19.21
C GLY A 16 -19.99 3.76 -18.68
N THR A 17 -21.25 3.32 -18.76
CA THR A 17 -22.42 4.10 -18.30
C THR A 17 -22.65 3.96 -16.79
N ASP A 18 -23.68 4.65 -16.27
CA ASP A 18 -24.11 4.46 -14.88
C ASP A 18 -24.63 3.03 -14.64
N GLU A 19 -25.29 2.43 -15.63
CA GLU A 19 -25.74 1.04 -15.56
C GLU A 19 -24.58 0.05 -15.51
N ASP A 20 -23.49 0.31 -16.25
CA ASP A 20 -22.26 -0.50 -16.16
C ASP A 20 -21.64 -0.40 -14.77
N ARG A 21 -21.55 0.82 -14.22
CA ARG A 21 -21.05 1.06 -12.86
C ARG A 21 -21.89 0.35 -11.80
N GLU A 22 -23.21 0.41 -11.91
CA GLU A 22 -24.13 -0.28 -11.01
C GLU A 22 -23.92 -1.80 -11.09
N LYS A 23 -23.84 -2.35 -12.30
CA LYS A 23 -23.61 -3.79 -12.52
C LYS A 23 -22.31 -4.25 -11.88
N ILE A 24 -21.19 -3.57 -12.13
CA ILE A 24 -19.89 -3.95 -11.55
C ILE A 24 -19.90 -3.78 -10.02
N SER A 25 -20.57 -2.75 -9.50
CA SER A 25 -20.75 -2.57 -8.04
C SER A 25 -21.51 -3.73 -7.41
N LEU A 26 -22.55 -4.25 -8.07
CA LEU A 26 -23.30 -5.42 -7.63
C LEU A 26 -22.45 -6.69 -7.66
N GLU A 27 -21.60 -6.86 -8.68
CA GLU A 27 -20.66 -7.99 -8.78
C GLU A 27 -19.62 -7.97 -7.67
N ILE A 28 -19.00 -6.81 -7.40
CA ILE A 28 -18.08 -6.62 -6.26
C ILE A 28 -18.79 -6.94 -4.95
N GLY A 29 -19.99 -6.38 -4.74
CA GLY A 29 -20.78 -6.65 -3.54
C GLY A 29 -21.10 -8.13 -3.35
N LYS A 30 -21.38 -8.87 -4.43
CA LYS A 30 -21.61 -10.32 -4.41
C LYS A 30 -20.33 -11.08 -4.06
N ALA A 31 -19.18 -10.70 -4.62
CA ALA A 31 -17.90 -11.33 -4.29
C ALA A 31 -17.52 -11.12 -2.82
N CYS A 32 -17.68 -9.90 -2.30
CA CYS A 32 -17.45 -9.58 -0.89
C CYS A 32 -18.34 -10.41 0.06
N ARG A 33 -19.63 -10.56 -0.24
CA ARG A 33 -20.58 -11.30 0.64
C ARG A 33 -20.40 -12.82 0.59
N ASN A 34 -20.00 -13.37 -0.55
CA ASN A 34 -19.98 -14.82 -0.74
C ASN A 34 -18.58 -15.43 -0.55
N VAL A 35 -17.53 -14.76 -1.02
CA VAL A 35 -16.14 -15.26 -1.02
C VAL A 35 -15.26 -14.45 -0.07
N GLY A 36 -15.52 -13.14 0.06
CA GLY A 36 -14.69 -12.21 0.82
C GLY A 36 -13.46 -11.69 0.06
N PHE A 37 -13.20 -12.21 -1.15
CA PHE A 37 -12.09 -11.84 -2.03
C PHE A 37 -12.50 -11.88 -3.50
N PHE A 38 -11.79 -11.12 -4.33
CA PHE A 38 -11.88 -11.12 -5.79
C PHE A 38 -10.57 -10.57 -6.38
N TYR A 39 -10.29 -10.91 -7.63
CA TYR A 39 -9.29 -10.22 -8.45
C TYR A 39 -9.98 -9.15 -9.30
N LEU A 40 -9.28 -8.04 -9.55
CA LEU A 40 -9.67 -7.06 -10.56
C LEU A 40 -8.78 -7.21 -11.79
N SER A 41 -9.38 -7.16 -12.97
CA SER A 41 -8.68 -6.99 -14.24
C SER A 41 -9.07 -5.67 -14.90
N ASN A 42 -8.24 -5.18 -15.82
CA ASN A 42 -8.48 -3.92 -16.54
C ASN A 42 -8.75 -2.71 -15.62
N HIS A 43 -8.04 -2.66 -14.49
CA HIS A 43 -8.10 -1.58 -13.50
C HIS A 43 -7.28 -0.33 -13.87
N ASP A 44 -6.77 -0.27 -15.10
CA ASP A 44 -5.99 0.85 -15.68
C ASP A 44 -4.67 1.22 -14.97
N ILE A 45 -4.16 0.35 -14.08
CA ILE A 45 -2.81 0.53 -13.51
C ILE A 45 -1.80 -0.03 -14.51
N PRO A 46 -0.85 0.78 -15.00
CA PRO A 46 0.13 0.32 -15.98
C PRO A 46 1.00 -0.81 -15.43
N SER A 47 1.17 -1.90 -16.18
CA SER A 47 2.05 -3.03 -15.77
C SER A 47 3.48 -2.56 -15.48
N SER A 48 3.96 -1.57 -16.23
CA SER A 48 5.30 -0.99 -16.01
C SER A 48 5.44 -0.32 -14.63
N LEU A 49 4.37 0.21 -14.05
CA LEU A 49 4.40 0.75 -12.68
C LEU A 49 4.55 -0.39 -11.67
N ILE A 50 3.75 -1.44 -11.82
CA ILE A 50 3.78 -2.62 -10.95
C ILE A 50 5.19 -3.23 -10.96
N GLU A 51 5.78 -3.42 -12.14
CA GLU A 51 7.16 -3.92 -12.29
C GLU A 51 8.18 -3.05 -11.58
N ARG A 52 8.10 -1.71 -11.72
CA ARG A 52 9.01 -0.79 -11.03
C ARG A 52 8.87 -0.87 -9.51
N VAL A 53 7.65 -0.98 -8.99
CA VAL A 53 7.38 -1.15 -7.55
C VAL A 53 8.06 -2.43 -7.03
N TYR A 54 7.90 -3.56 -7.73
CA TYR A 54 8.57 -4.81 -7.37
C TYR A 54 10.09 -4.71 -7.42
N GLN A 55 10.65 -4.06 -8.45
CA GLN A 55 12.10 -3.87 -8.56
C GLN A 55 12.67 -3.02 -7.41
N GLN A 56 11.97 -1.95 -7.00
CA GLN A 56 12.40 -1.14 -5.87
C GLN A 56 12.28 -1.89 -4.54
N ALA A 57 11.20 -2.66 -4.35
CA ALA A 57 11.04 -3.51 -3.17
C ALA A 57 12.15 -4.57 -3.10
N GLU A 58 12.43 -5.28 -4.20
CA GLU A 58 13.51 -6.27 -4.28
C GLU A 58 14.87 -5.64 -3.97
N HIS A 59 15.16 -4.48 -4.56
CA HIS A 59 16.38 -3.74 -4.28
C HIS A 59 16.51 -3.40 -2.79
N PHE A 60 15.46 -2.86 -2.17
CA PHE A 60 15.45 -2.52 -0.74
C PHE A 60 15.64 -3.76 0.14
N PHE A 61 14.85 -4.81 -0.06
CA PHE A 61 14.88 -5.99 0.80
C PHE A 61 16.15 -6.84 0.63
N SER A 62 16.85 -6.71 -0.50
CA SER A 62 18.17 -7.31 -0.74
C SER A 62 19.31 -6.68 0.07
N GLN A 63 19.11 -5.50 0.65
CA GLN A 63 20.11 -4.83 1.48
C GLN A 63 20.33 -5.57 2.81
N SER A 64 21.46 -5.28 3.46
CA SER A 64 21.75 -5.87 4.78
C SER A 64 20.73 -5.40 5.82
N ILE A 65 20.57 -6.18 6.89
CA ILE A 65 19.65 -5.83 7.97
C ILE A 65 20.03 -4.49 8.61
N GLU A 66 21.32 -4.19 8.72
CA GLU A 66 21.82 -2.93 9.28
C GLU A 66 21.36 -1.72 8.46
N GLU A 67 21.38 -1.82 7.13
CA GLU A 67 20.90 -0.75 6.24
C GLU A 67 19.38 -0.59 6.34
N LYS A 68 18.61 -1.69 6.33
CA LYS A 68 17.15 -1.65 6.47
C LYS A 68 16.71 -1.09 7.82
N MET A 69 17.42 -1.43 8.90
CA MET A 69 17.14 -0.97 10.26
C MET A 69 17.40 0.54 10.46
N LYS A 70 18.11 1.23 9.56
CA LYS A 70 18.18 2.71 9.59
C LYS A 70 16.82 3.37 9.42
N LEU A 71 15.88 2.65 8.81
CA LEU A 71 14.51 3.10 8.58
C LEU A 71 13.51 2.38 9.47
N TYR A 72 13.98 1.82 10.59
CA TYR A 72 13.14 1.06 11.49
C TYR A 72 11.91 1.87 11.94
N ILE A 73 10.73 1.27 11.77
CA ILE A 73 9.42 1.90 12.03
C ILE A 73 9.31 2.47 13.45
N GLY A 74 9.87 1.78 14.45
CA GLY A 74 9.88 2.23 15.85
C GLY A 74 10.83 3.39 16.14
N SER A 75 11.71 3.74 15.19
CA SER A 75 12.61 4.90 15.26
C SER A 75 12.18 6.06 14.35
N CYS A 76 11.05 5.93 13.66
CA CYS A 76 10.53 6.99 12.78
C CYS A 76 10.38 8.31 13.56
N PRO A 77 11.02 9.41 13.11
CA PRO A 77 11.02 10.68 13.85
C PRO A 77 9.63 11.33 13.91
N TYR A 78 8.71 10.90 13.06
CA TYR A 78 7.34 11.41 12.99
C TYR A 78 6.34 10.60 13.84
N GLY A 79 6.74 9.43 14.38
CA GLY A 79 5.88 8.61 15.23
C GLY A 79 4.58 8.13 14.57
N ASN A 80 4.55 8.03 13.24
CA ASN A 80 3.33 7.81 12.44
C ASN A 80 3.23 6.42 11.81
N ASN A 81 4.01 5.44 12.29
CA ASN A 81 4.09 4.07 11.76
C ASN A 81 4.48 4.01 10.27
N ARG A 82 5.63 4.60 9.92
CA ARG A 82 6.21 4.52 8.57
C ARG A 82 7.64 4.01 8.63
N GLY A 83 8.02 3.21 7.64
CA GLY A 83 9.36 2.64 7.53
C GLY A 83 9.36 1.12 7.64
N TYR A 84 10.54 0.58 7.95
CA TYR A 84 10.87 -0.84 7.91
C TYR A 84 10.45 -1.60 9.19
N THR A 85 9.87 -2.77 8.98
CA THR A 85 9.49 -3.75 10.02
C THR A 85 10.31 -5.03 9.80
N PRO A 86 11.25 -5.40 10.71
CA PRO A 86 12.01 -6.65 10.61
C PRO A 86 11.16 -7.90 10.85
N MET A 87 11.74 -9.05 10.48
CA MET A 87 11.11 -10.36 10.65
C MET A 87 10.70 -10.62 12.10
N PHE A 88 9.52 -11.24 12.29
CA PHE A 88 8.92 -11.57 13.59
C PHE A 88 8.44 -10.39 14.45
N GLU A 89 8.56 -9.14 13.98
CA GLU A 89 8.14 -7.99 14.79
C GLU A 89 6.64 -7.84 14.86
N GLU A 90 5.94 -7.91 13.73
CA GLU A 90 4.48 -7.99 13.72
C GLU A 90 4.01 -9.35 14.22
N LYS A 91 2.96 -9.37 15.04
CA LYS A 91 2.53 -10.55 15.77
C LYS A 91 1.02 -10.70 15.77
N LEU A 92 0.53 -11.70 15.05
CA LEU A 92 -0.80 -12.29 15.30
C LEU A 92 -0.72 -13.54 16.20
N SER A 93 0.50 -14.05 16.43
CA SER A 93 0.80 -15.11 17.37
C SER A 93 2.09 -14.79 18.14
N PRO A 94 2.37 -15.46 19.28
CA PRO A 94 3.58 -15.17 20.07
C PRO A 94 4.90 -15.30 19.30
N LYS A 95 4.93 -16.11 18.22
CA LYS A 95 6.13 -16.32 17.41
C LYS A 95 6.47 -15.15 16.47
N GLY A 96 5.51 -14.27 16.20
CA GLY A 96 5.62 -13.25 15.18
C GLY A 96 5.51 -13.78 13.75
N ASP A 97 5.26 -12.86 12.84
CA ASP A 97 4.96 -13.15 11.44
C ASP A 97 6.27 -13.37 10.65
N LEU A 98 6.25 -14.36 9.75
CA LEU A 98 7.38 -14.71 8.88
C LEU A 98 7.45 -13.78 7.66
N LYS A 99 7.50 -12.47 7.92
CA LYS A 99 7.64 -11.44 6.90
C LYS A 99 8.46 -10.29 7.44
N GLU A 100 9.16 -9.61 6.55
CA GLU A 100 9.56 -8.23 6.75
C GLU A 100 8.63 -7.31 5.94
N GLY A 101 8.61 -6.02 6.27
CA GLY A 101 7.70 -5.06 5.65
C GLY A 101 8.28 -3.66 5.57
N PHE A 102 7.68 -2.84 4.71
CA PHE A 102 7.94 -1.41 4.68
C PHE A 102 6.60 -0.67 4.56
N ASP A 103 6.22 0.05 5.60
CA ASP A 103 4.92 0.69 5.72
C ASP A 103 4.95 2.12 5.15
N LEU A 104 3.98 2.38 4.27
CA LEU A 104 3.76 3.64 3.58
C LEU A 104 2.30 4.07 3.70
N ALA A 105 2.06 5.38 3.64
CA ALA A 105 0.72 5.92 3.41
C ALA A 105 0.80 7.24 2.64
N MET A 106 -0.34 7.90 2.47
CA MET A 106 -0.41 9.22 1.84
C MET A 106 0.68 10.15 2.37
N GLU A 107 1.48 10.69 1.46
CA GLU A 107 2.55 11.63 1.77
C GLU A 107 1.95 12.95 2.25
N LEU A 108 2.21 13.32 3.50
CA LEU A 108 1.78 14.59 4.09
C LEU A 108 2.97 15.28 4.75
N PRO A 109 3.10 16.60 4.64
CA PRO A 109 4.24 17.29 5.21
C PRO A 109 4.23 17.26 6.75
N ALA A 110 5.40 17.44 7.35
CA ALA A 110 5.58 17.43 8.80
C ALA A 110 4.85 18.60 9.49
N ASP A 111 4.45 19.64 8.76
CA ASP A 111 3.74 20.82 9.25
C ASP A 111 2.30 20.92 8.73
N ASP A 112 1.71 19.80 8.28
CA ASP A 112 0.31 19.74 7.86
C ASP A 112 -0.63 20.22 8.98
N LYS A 113 -1.35 21.32 8.71
CA LYS A 113 -2.18 22.02 9.72
C LYS A 113 -3.41 21.22 10.12
N ASP A 114 -4.12 20.63 9.16
CA ASP A 114 -5.36 19.87 9.42
C ASP A 114 -5.04 18.67 10.31
N ARG A 115 -3.94 17.96 10.04
CA ARG A 115 -3.44 16.90 10.91
C ARG A 115 -3.19 17.39 12.33
N ILE A 116 -2.42 18.47 12.48
CA ILE A 116 -2.00 18.99 13.79
C ILE A 116 -3.23 19.41 14.60
N GLU A 117 -4.16 20.14 13.99
CA GLU A 117 -5.40 20.59 14.62
C GLU A 117 -6.28 19.41 15.08
N ARG A 118 -6.31 18.32 14.31
CA ARG A 118 -7.06 17.10 14.66
C ARG A 118 -6.33 16.18 15.64
N GLY A 119 -5.04 16.42 15.92
CA GLY A 119 -4.20 15.50 16.69
C GLY A 119 -4.03 14.13 16.00
N ALA A 120 -4.06 14.08 14.67
CA ALA A 120 -4.09 12.84 13.90
C ALA A 120 -2.68 12.22 13.76
N ILE A 121 -2.26 11.44 14.75
CA ILE A 121 -0.89 10.93 14.89
C ILE A 121 -0.42 9.97 13.79
N LEU A 122 -1.33 9.30 13.06
CA LEU A 122 -0.98 8.35 12.00
C LEU A 122 -0.82 9.00 10.61
N TYR A 123 -0.90 10.33 10.52
CA TYR A 123 -0.74 11.08 9.28
C TYR A 123 0.59 11.84 9.32
N GLY A 124 1.26 12.02 8.18
CA GLY A 124 2.55 12.72 8.12
C GLY A 124 3.51 12.08 7.12
N PRO A 125 4.79 12.48 7.13
CA PRO A 125 5.73 12.07 6.10
C PRO A 125 6.03 10.58 6.16
N ASN A 126 6.31 9.97 5.00
CA ASN A 126 6.87 8.62 4.98
C ASN A 126 8.37 8.66 5.37
N PHE A 127 8.87 7.62 6.02
CA PHE A 127 10.26 7.54 6.47
C PHE A 127 11.15 6.96 5.38
N TRP A 128 11.53 7.80 4.41
CA TRP A 128 12.31 7.38 3.25
C TRP A 128 13.82 7.27 3.54
N PRO A 129 14.55 6.40 2.82
CA PRO A 129 16.02 6.43 2.78
C PRO A 129 16.56 7.81 2.36
N ASP A 130 17.69 8.25 2.91
CA ASP A 130 18.28 9.56 2.58
C ASP A 130 18.61 9.73 1.09
N ASN A 131 19.01 8.65 0.40
CA ASN A 131 19.25 8.66 -1.05
C ASN A 131 17.96 8.66 -1.88
N LEU A 132 16.81 8.46 -1.22
CA LEU A 132 15.47 8.59 -1.75
C LEU A 132 14.82 9.81 -1.09
N HIS A 133 15.43 10.99 -1.25
CA HIS A 133 14.77 12.25 -0.91
C HIS A 133 13.43 12.29 -1.63
N GLY A 134 12.34 12.12 -0.88
CA GLY A 134 10.99 12.07 -1.41
C GLY A 134 10.74 13.21 -2.38
N LYS A 135 10.79 12.92 -3.67
CA LYS A 135 10.07 13.63 -4.70
C LYS A 135 9.67 12.59 -5.74
N SER A 136 8.36 12.46 -5.92
CA SER A 136 7.76 12.06 -7.17
C SER A 136 7.56 10.58 -7.45
N PHE A 137 8.54 9.70 -7.30
CA PHE A 137 8.44 8.46 -8.10
C PHE A 137 7.34 7.46 -7.69
N PHE A 138 7.16 7.21 -6.39
CA PHE A 138 6.14 6.26 -5.91
C PHE A 138 4.73 6.88 -5.81
N PHE A 139 4.64 8.14 -5.39
CA PHE A 139 3.35 8.81 -5.13
C PHE A 139 2.83 9.66 -6.29
N ASN A 140 3.68 10.33 -7.09
CA ASN A 140 3.18 11.13 -8.23
C ASN A 140 2.62 10.26 -9.36
N TYR A 141 2.86 8.94 -9.36
CA TYR A 141 2.34 8.03 -10.37
C TYR A 141 1.08 7.26 -9.91
N LEU A 142 0.78 7.27 -8.59
CA LEU A 142 -0.44 6.65 -8.05
C LEU A 142 -1.63 7.63 -8.01
N PHE A 143 -1.37 8.93 -8.05
CA PHE A 143 -2.38 9.97 -7.84
C PHE A 143 -2.29 11.19 -8.80
N ASN A 144 -1.53 11.11 -9.90
CA ASN A 144 -1.66 12.00 -11.06
C ASN A 144 -1.77 11.19 -12.35
#